data_AF-A0AAJ5WM34-F1
#
_entry.id   AF-A0AAJ5WM34-F1
#
_cell.length_a   1.000
_cell.length_b   1.000
_cell.length_c   1.000
_cell.angle_alpha   90.00
_cell.angle_beta   90.00
_cell.angle_gamma   90.00
#
_symmetry.space_group_name_H-M   'P 1'
#
loop_
_entity.id
_entity.type
_entity.pdbx_description
1 polymer ?
#
loop_
_entity_poly.entity_id
_entity_poly.type
_entity_poly.pdbx_seq_one_letter_code
_entity_poly.pdbx_strand_id
1 'polypeptide(L)'
;MKGRTGAPCTKILKRRLLNTWKQPGDVMMFGYTAEKADRLEDFRERNPDRTVIAPLIDRGLGKDDRKAILLSTGIELPLMYWMNCDNTNCIGCVKGGEGYFWAIRQDFPEQFEALCVIQDDLGEGSYLFRNRSANVRFSLCGLGAGPVRRNEKLPACSFFCEMAEADLVASSPGRNHS
;
A
#
# COMPACT_ATOMS: atom_id res chain seq x y z
N MET A 1 -8.35 0.19 17.23
CA MET A 1 -7.80 -0.52 16.02
C MET A 1 -6.67 0.22 15.30
N LYS A 2 -6.64 1.56 15.26
CA LYS A 2 -5.52 2.37 14.72
C LYS A 2 -4.94 3.25 15.84
N GLY A 3 -3.65 3.14 16.12
CA GLY A 3 -2.98 3.89 17.20
C GLY A 3 -1.82 4.76 16.72
N ARG A 4 -1.30 5.65 17.59
CA ARG A 4 -0.12 6.50 17.32
C ARG A 4 1.13 5.69 16.97
N THR A 5 1.23 4.47 17.50
CA THR A 5 2.35 3.54 17.26
C THR A 5 2.15 2.66 16.02
N GLY A 6 1.09 2.89 15.24
CA GLY A 6 0.72 2.10 14.07
C GLY A 6 -0.51 1.23 14.30
N ALA A 7 -0.82 0.37 13.32
CA ALA A 7 -1.92 -0.59 13.42
C ALA A 7 -1.37 -1.91 13.99
N PRO A 8 -2.07 -2.56 14.95
CA PRO A 8 -1.64 -3.84 15.53
C PRO A 8 -1.36 -4.91 14.47
N CYS A 9 -2.13 -4.94 13.37
CA CYS A 9 -1.90 -5.85 12.25
C CYS A 9 -0.49 -5.74 11.65
N THR A 10 0.11 -4.55 11.63
CA THR A 10 1.50 -4.39 11.15
C THR A 10 2.50 -5.05 12.10
N LYS A 11 2.26 -4.96 13.42
CA LYS A 11 3.14 -5.58 14.42
C LYS A 11 2.97 -7.10 14.45
N ILE A 12 1.73 -7.57 14.55
CA ILE A 12 1.40 -8.98 14.79
C ILE A 12 1.52 -9.79 13.51
N LEU A 13 0.87 -9.36 12.42
CA LEU A 13 0.78 -10.17 11.21
C LEU A 13 2.00 -10.02 10.30
N LYS A 14 2.66 -8.85 10.29
CA LYS A 14 3.81 -8.60 9.42
C LYS A 14 5.13 -8.76 10.15
N ARG A 15 5.39 -7.93 11.18
CA ARG A 15 6.70 -7.87 11.83
C ARG A 15 7.04 -9.12 12.62
N ARG A 16 6.09 -9.67 13.41
CA ARG A 16 6.34 -10.88 14.20
C ARG A 16 6.67 -12.07 13.29
N LEU A 17 5.90 -12.27 12.24
CA LEU A 17 6.12 -13.34 11.26
C LEU A 17 7.44 -13.16 10.49
N LEU A 18 7.76 -11.94 10.06
CA LEU A 18 9.04 -11.67 9.43
C LEU A 18 10.21 -11.98 10.36
N ASN A 19 10.09 -11.62 11.65
CA ASN A 19 11.14 -11.87 12.63
C ASN A 19 11.38 -13.36 12.90
N THR A 20 10.37 -14.24 12.71
CA THR A 20 10.54 -15.68 12.85
C THR A 20 11.17 -16.34 11.62
N TRP A 21 11.15 -15.66 10.47
CA TRP A 21 11.61 -16.23 9.20
C TRP A 21 12.96 -15.67 8.74
N LYS A 22 13.26 -14.40 9.06
CA LYS A 22 14.49 -13.74 8.64
C LYS A 22 15.76 -14.44 9.16
N GLN A 23 16.81 -14.41 8.37
CA GLN A 23 18.14 -14.94 8.69
C GLN A 23 19.20 -13.82 8.74
N PRO A 24 20.32 -14.03 9.45
CA PRO A 24 21.47 -13.14 9.36
C PRO A 24 21.95 -13.03 7.90
N GLY A 25 22.18 -11.79 7.43
CA GLY A 25 22.64 -11.53 6.06
C GLY A 25 21.51 -11.27 5.05
N ASP A 26 20.25 -11.48 5.40
CA ASP A 26 19.12 -11.15 4.52
C ASP A 26 19.10 -9.66 4.16
N VAL A 27 18.82 -9.37 2.90
CA VAL A 27 18.63 -8.01 2.38
C VAL A 27 17.14 -7.76 2.13
N MET A 28 16.60 -6.70 2.72
CA MET A 28 15.22 -6.29 2.44
C MET A 28 15.16 -5.50 1.15
N MET A 29 14.44 -6.01 0.16
CA MET A 29 14.18 -5.30 -1.10
C MET A 29 12.82 -4.61 -1.04
N PHE A 30 12.80 -3.28 -1.09
CA PHE A 30 11.56 -2.50 -1.08
C PHE A 30 11.20 -2.00 -2.48
N GLY A 31 9.94 -2.21 -2.87
CA GLY A 31 9.35 -1.60 -4.07
C GLY A 31 8.94 -0.14 -3.89
N TYR A 32 9.71 0.64 -3.13
CA TYR A 32 9.48 2.08 -3.00
C TYR A 32 9.90 2.78 -4.28
N THR A 33 9.03 3.65 -4.81
CA THR A 33 9.30 4.50 -5.98
C THR A 33 10.04 5.77 -5.57
N ALA A 34 10.56 6.53 -6.54
CA ALA A 34 11.34 7.75 -6.31
C ALA A 34 10.66 8.75 -5.35
N GLU A 35 9.33 8.89 -5.41
CA GLU A 35 8.55 9.80 -4.53
C GLU A 35 8.40 9.27 -3.09
N LYS A 36 9.08 8.18 -2.75
CA LYS A 36 9.13 7.56 -1.42
C LYS A 36 10.55 7.48 -0.87
N ALA A 37 11.52 8.19 -1.46
CA ALA A 37 12.90 8.27 -0.98
C ALA A 37 12.99 8.60 0.51
N ASP A 38 12.29 9.65 0.96
CA ASP A 38 12.26 10.05 2.38
C ASP A 38 11.81 8.90 3.29
N ARG A 39 10.86 8.06 2.84
CA ARG A 39 10.37 6.91 3.63
C ARG A 39 11.39 5.79 3.74
N LEU A 40 12.29 5.67 2.76
CA LEU A 40 13.40 4.72 2.81
C LEU A 40 14.44 5.19 3.83
N GLU A 41 14.80 6.47 3.79
CA GLU A 41 15.74 7.09 4.73
C GLU A 41 15.23 6.96 6.18
N ASP A 42 13.99 7.39 6.43
CA ASP A 42 13.23 7.19 7.67
C ASP A 42 13.25 5.75 8.19
N PHE A 43 13.29 4.78 7.28
CA PHE A 43 13.32 3.37 7.63
C PHE A 43 14.74 2.93 8.01
N ARG A 44 15.75 3.36 7.24
CA ARG A 44 17.17 3.09 7.50
C ARG A 44 17.59 3.65 8.85
N GLU A 45 17.23 4.89 9.15
CA GLU A 45 17.53 5.52 10.45
C GLU A 45 16.93 4.74 11.63
N ARG A 46 15.70 4.25 11.48
CA ARG A 46 15.01 3.49 12.54
C ARG A 46 15.46 2.03 12.63
N ASN A 47 16.17 1.51 11.64
CA ASN A 47 16.59 0.10 11.55
C ASN A 47 18.03 0.01 11.00
N PRO A 48 19.03 0.58 11.70
CA PRO A 48 20.40 0.65 11.21
C PRO A 48 21.06 -0.74 11.10
N ASP A 49 20.52 -1.73 11.81
CA ASP A 49 20.95 -3.13 11.80
C ASP A 49 20.47 -3.91 10.55
N ARG A 50 19.66 -3.29 9.69
CA ARG A 50 19.03 -3.98 8.56
C ARG A 50 19.47 -3.41 7.22
N THR A 51 20.07 -4.27 6.40
CA THR A 51 20.36 -3.94 5.00
C THR A 51 19.06 -3.84 4.20
N VAL A 52 18.84 -2.68 3.59
CA VAL A 52 17.65 -2.41 2.76
C VAL A 52 18.02 -1.69 1.47
N ILE A 53 17.51 -2.20 0.36
CA ILE A 53 17.69 -1.66 -0.99
C ILE A 53 16.33 -1.29 -1.59
N ALA A 54 16.31 -0.31 -2.49
CA ALA A 54 15.11 0.10 -3.21
C ALA A 54 15.43 0.42 -4.66
N PRO A 55 15.54 -0.60 -5.53
CA PRO A 55 16.05 -0.43 -6.89
C PRO A 55 15.28 0.53 -7.78
N LEU A 56 14.00 0.78 -7.47
CA LEU A 56 13.19 1.76 -8.19
C LEU A 56 13.58 3.19 -7.79
N ILE A 57 13.91 3.46 -6.52
CA ILE A 57 14.49 4.75 -6.10
C ILE A 57 15.86 4.93 -6.75
N ASP A 58 16.70 3.89 -6.73
CA ASP A 58 18.06 3.95 -7.28
C ASP A 58 18.05 4.27 -8.80
N ARG A 59 16.98 3.89 -9.51
CA ARG A 59 16.74 4.18 -10.93
C ARG A 59 15.87 5.41 -11.19
N GLY A 60 15.45 6.14 -10.16
CA GLY A 60 14.57 7.29 -10.30
C GLY A 60 13.16 6.98 -10.83
N LEU A 61 12.69 5.73 -10.70
CA LEU A 61 11.40 5.27 -11.22
C LEU A 61 10.25 5.68 -10.32
N GLY A 62 9.28 6.37 -10.92
CA GLY A 62 8.05 6.81 -10.29
C GLY A 62 6.95 5.75 -10.30
N LYS A 63 5.79 6.13 -9.76
CA LYS A 63 4.62 5.24 -9.73
C LYS A 63 4.08 4.86 -11.10
N ASP A 64 4.10 5.79 -12.04
CA ASP A 64 3.57 5.58 -13.38
C ASP A 64 4.50 4.67 -14.19
N ASP A 65 5.82 4.86 -14.05
CA ASP A 65 6.84 3.98 -14.66
C ASP A 65 6.67 2.54 -14.21
N ARG A 66 6.52 2.31 -12.90
CA ARG A 66 6.32 0.95 -12.38
C ARG A 66 5.11 0.26 -13.01
N LYS A 67 4.01 0.98 -13.21
CA LYS A 67 2.80 0.38 -13.80
C LYS A 67 2.99 0.13 -15.31
N ALA A 68 3.67 1.04 -16.02
CA ALA A 68 3.99 0.85 -17.43
C ALA A 68 4.91 -0.37 -17.66
N ILE A 69 5.97 -0.54 -16.85
CA ILE A 69 6.84 -1.73 -16.89
C ILE A 69 6.06 -3.03 -16.64
N LEU A 70 5.10 -3.03 -15.70
CA LEU A 70 4.27 -4.22 -15.44
C LEU A 70 3.43 -4.58 -16.67
N LEU A 71 2.81 -3.59 -17.31
CA LEU A 71 1.99 -3.80 -18.50
C LEU A 71 2.83 -4.25 -19.70
N SER A 72 4.03 -3.68 -19.91
CA SER A 72 4.93 -4.06 -21.01
C SER A 72 5.52 -5.46 -20.85
N THR A 73 5.68 -5.93 -19.60
CA THR A 73 6.12 -7.30 -19.29
C THR A 73 5.01 -8.34 -19.30
N GLY A 74 3.76 -7.93 -19.58
CA GLY A 74 2.59 -8.82 -19.59
C GLY A 74 2.13 -9.25 -18.19
N ILE A 75 2.58 -8.56 -17.13
CA ILE A 75 2.17 -8.85 -15.75
C ILE A 75 0.89 -8.06 -15.45
N GLU A 76 -0.17 -8.77 -15.09
CA GLU A 76 -1.45 -8.15 -14.73
C GLU A 76 -1.36 -7.31 -13.45
N LEU A 77 -2.06 -6.16 -13.45
CA LEU A 77 -2.18 -5.33 -12.26
C LEU A 77 -3.09 -6.00 -11.22
N PRO A 78 -2.75 -5.93 -9.92
CA PRO A 78 -3.63 -6.43 -8.86
C PRO A 78 -5.05 -5.84 -8.91
N LEU A 79 -6.06 -6.65 -8.59
CA LEU A 79 -7.49 -6.31 -8.62
C LEU A 79 -7.84 -4.95 -7.99
N MET A 80 -7.19 -4.59 -6.88
CA MET A 80 -7.43 -3.30 -6.20
C MET A 80 -7.13 -2.08 -7.10
N TYR A 81 -6.16 -2.17 -8.01
CA TYR A 81 -5.89 -1.10 -8.97
C TYR A 81 -6.99 -0.98 -10.03
N TRP A 82 -7.60 -2.10 -10.43
CA TRP A 82 -8.78 -2.09 -11.30
C TRP A 82 -10.01 -1.48 -10.62
N MET A 83 -10.09 -1.60 -9.29
CA MET A 83 -11.12 -0.96 -8.47
C MET A 83 -10.76 0.49 -8.08
N ASN A 84 -9.82 1.12 -8.81
CA ASN A 84 -9.38 2.50 -8.62
C ASN A 84 -8.93 2.83 -7.19
N CYS A 85 -8.40 1.84 -6.46
CA CYS A 85 -7.75 2.08 -5.18
C CYS A 85 -6.29 2.45 -5.39
N ASP A 86 -5.85 3.54 -4.75
CA ASP A 86 -4.46 4.04 -4.84
C ASP A 86 -3.39 3.05 -4.38
N ASN A 87 -3.79 2.14 -3.52
CA ASN A 87 -2.93 1.16 -2.89
C ASN A 87 -3.66 -0.17 -2.77
N THR A 88 -2.87 -1.25 -2.82
CA THR A 88 -3.32 -2.61 -2.57
C THR A 88 -3.36 -2.88 -1.06
N ASN A 89 -4.12 -2.07 -0.33
CA ASN A 89 -4.37 -2.32 1.08
C ASN A 89 -5.31 -3.53 1.26
N CYS A 90 -5.31 -4.12 2.45
CA CYS A 90 -6.32 -5.12 2.82
C CYS A 90 -7.73 -4.53 2.65
N ILE A 91 -8.71 -5.32 2.20
CA ILE A 91 -10.12 -4.92 2.18
C ILE A 91 -10.54 -4.53 3.60
N GLY A 92 -11.17 -3.36 3.77
CA GLY A 92 -11.51 -2.81 5.09
C GLY A 92 -10.29 -2.36 5.91
N CYS A 93 -9.19 -1.96 5.28
CA CYS A 93 -8.00 -1.48 6.00
C CYS A 93 -8.32 -0.32 6.94
N VAL A 94 -8.02 -0.51 8.24
CA VAL A 94 -8.22 0.48 9.32
C VAL A 94 -7.45 1.79 9.13
N LYS A 95 -6.53 1.86 8.16
CA LYS A 95 -5.79 3.08 7.78
C LYS A 95 -6.33 3.79 6.53
N GLY A 96 -7.36 3.24 5.86
CA GLY A 96 -7.85 3.73 4.57
C GLY A 96 -8.53 5.11 4.59
N GLY A 97 -9.08 5.54 5.73
CA GLY A 97 -9.79 6.82 5.82
C GLY A 97 -11.25 6.72 5.36
N GLU A 98 -12.03 7.80 5.54
CA GLU A 98 -13.48 7.83 5.25
C GLU A 98 -13.78 7.58 3.76
N GLY A 99 -13.05 8.25 2.87
CA GLY A 99 -13.14 8.08 1.40
C GLY A 99 -13.04 6.63 0.93
N TYR A 100 -12.12 5.89 1.54
CA TYR A 100 -11.91 4.48 1.28
C TYR A 100 -13.04 3.63 1.85
N PHE A 101 -13.51 3.91 3.07
CA PHE A 101 -14.59 3.15 3.69
C PHE A 101 -15.95 3.37 3.02
N TRP A 102 -16.19 4.52 2.38
CA TRP A 102 -17.34 4.69 1.49
C TRP A 102 -17.24 3.81 0.24
N ALA A 103 -16.04 3.64 -0.36
CA ALA A 103 -15.84 2.69 -1.46
C ALA A 103 -16.06 1.25 -1.00
N ILE A 104 -15.47 0.86 0.14
CA ILE A 104 -15.65 -0.47 0.73
C ILE A 104 -17.11 -0.77 1.05
N ARG A 105 -17.89 0.21 1.54
CA ARG A 105 -19.33 0.02 1.78
C ARG A 105 -20.11 -0.32 0.50
N GLN A 106 -19.69 0.19 -0.66
CA GLN A 106 -20.33 -0.09 -1.95
C GLN A 106 -19.83 -1.39 -2.57
N ASP A 107 -18.51 -1.60 -2.59
CA ASP A 107 -17.87 -2.69 -3.34
C ASP A 107 -17.78 -3.99 -2.51
N PHE A 108 -17.75 -3.87 -1.19
CA PHE A 108 -17.51 -4.95 -0.23
C PHE A 108 -18.40 -4.80 1.03
N PRO A 109 -19.73 -4.79 0.85
CA PRO A 109 -20.67 -4.50 1.95
C PRO A 109 -20.56 -5.51 3.10
N GLU A 110 -20.35 -6.79 2.81
CA GLU A 110 -20.19 -7.82 3.84
C GLU A 110 -18.97 -7.56 4.73
N GLN A 111 -17.85 -7.16 4.13
CA GLN A 111 -16.63 -6.83 4.87
C GLN A 111 -16.78 -5.52 5.65
N PHE A 112 -17.53 -4.56 5.12
CA PHE A 112 -17.89 -3.34 5.83
C PHE A 112 -18.71 -3.66 7.08
N GLU A 113 -19.79 -4.41 6.93
CA GLU A 113 -20.70 -4.80 8.02
C GLU A 113 -19.99 -5.68 9.06
N ALA A 114 -19.17 -6.63 8.65
CA ALA A 114 -18.37 -7.43 9.57
C ALA A 114 -17.44 -6.57 10.44
N LEU A 115 -16.79 -5.57 9.86
CA LEU A 115 -15.91 -4.69 10.63
C LEU A 115 -16.69 -3.72 11.53
N CYS A 116 -17.90 -3.36 11.12
CA CYS A 116 -18.89 -2.64 11.91
C CYS A 116 -19.22 -3.38 13.21
N VAL A 117 -19.64 -4.65 13.10
CA VAL A 117 -19.95 -5.52 14.24
C VAL A 117 -18.74 -5.65 15.18
N ILE A 118 -17.54 -5.86 14.63
CA ILE A 118 -16.32 -5.94 15.45
C ILE A 118 -16.03 -4.63 16.20
N GLN A 119 -16.34 -3.47 15.61
CA GLN A 119 -16.14 -2.19 16.30
C GLN A 119 -17.13 -1.99 17.44
N ASP A 120 -18.37 -2.41 17.26
CA ASP A 120 -19.40 -2.34 18.28
C ASP A 120 -19.05 -3.26 19.45
N ASP A 121 -18.60 -4.50 19.18
CA ASP A 121 -18.14 -5.45 20.20
C ASP A 121 -16.94 -4.93 21.01
N LEU A 122 -16.02 -4.20 20.37
CA LEU A 122 -14.82 -3.66 21.02
C LEU A 122 -15.05 -2.28 21.67
N GLY A 123 -16.15 -1.60 21.34
CA GLY A 123 -16.49 -0.26 21.83
C GLY A 123 -15.61 0.88 21.27
N GLU A 124 -15.78 2.08 21.83
CA GLU A 124 -15.30 3.36 21.28
C GLU A 124 -13.78 3.46 21.05
N GLY A 125 -12.98 2.66 21.78
CA GLY A 125 -11.54 2.57 21.58
C GLY A 125 -11.16 1.98 20.21
N SER A 126 -12.07 1.28 19.56
CA SER A 126 -11.90 0.67 18.25
C SER A 126 -12.10 1.67 17.09
N TYR A 127 -12.90 2.72 17.32
CA TYR A 127 -13.39 3.66 16.32
C TYR A 127 -12.27 4.36 15.55
N LEU A 128 -12.42 4.40 14.22
CA LEU A 128 -11.37 4.87 13.30
C LEU A 128 -11.44 6.37 13.04
N PHE A 129 -12.62 6.96 13.17
CA PHE A 129 -12.89 8.33 12.77
C PHE A 129 -13.27 9.21 13.94
N ARG A 130 -13.12 10.52 13.73
CA ARG A 130 -13.37 11.54 14.74
C ARG A 130 -13.96 12.76 14.07
N ASN A 131 -15.13 13.17 14.54
CA ASN A 131 -15.67 14.47 14.20
C ASN A 131 -14.76 15.53 14.82
N ARG A 132 -14.14 16.36 13.99
CA ARG A 132 -13.15 17.36 14.46
C ARG A 132 -13.80 18.51 15.22
N SER A 133 -15.04 18.86 14.89
CA SER A 133 -15.76 19.97 15.53
C SER A 133 -16.32 19.58 16.88
N ALA A 134 -16.95 18.40 16.98
CA ALA A 134 -17.49 17.89 18.24
C ALA A 134 -16.45 17.15 19.09
N ASN A 135 -15.28 16.84 18.53
CA ASN A 135 -14.21 16.07 19.15
C ASN A 135 -14.57 14.63 19.54
N VAL A 136 -15.72 14.13 19.07
CA VAL A 136 -16.27 12.80 19.35
C VAL A 136 -15.82 11.79 18.30
N ARG A 137 -15.49 10.56 18.73
CA ARG A 137 -15.20 9.44 17.84
C ARG A 137 -16.48 8.73 17.42
N PHE A 138 -16.49 8.17 16.23
CA PHE A 138 -17.64 7.39 15.74
C PHE A 138 -17.18 6.12 15.02
N SER A 139 -18.01 5.08 15.11
CA SER A 139 -17.78 3.79 14.48
C SER A 139 -17.95 3.86 12.97
N LEU A 140 -17.57 2.79 12.28
CA LEU A 140 -17.89 2.63 10.86
C LEU A 140 -19.39 2.60 10.60
N CYS A 141 -20.20 2.09 11.52
CA CYS A 141 -21.65 2.06 11.39
C CYS A 141 -22.25 3.47 11.50
N GLY A 142 -21.61 4.34 12.29
CA GLY A 142 -21.91 5.76 12.34
C GLY A 142 -21.36 6.56 11.14
N LEU A 143 -20.72 5.93 10.16
CA LEU A 143 -20.25 6.60 8.95
C LEU A 143 -21.45 7.00 8.08
N GLY A 144 -21.74 8.30 8.05
CA GLY A 144 -22.76 8.88 7.19
C GLY A 144 -22.43 8.77 5.70
N ALA A 145 -23.31 9.30 4.84
CA ALA A 145 -23.03 9.39 3.41
C ALA A 145 -21.90 10.39 3.13
N GLY A 146 -21.08 10.11 2.12
CA GLY A 146 -20.02 11.01 1.69
C GLY A 146 -19.37 10.60 0.38
N PRO A 147 -18.47 11.44 -0.15
CA PRO A 147 -17.91 11.26 -1.49
C PRO A 147 -16.92 10.10 -1.52
N VAL A 148 -17.29 9.04 -2.26
CA VAL A 148 -16.38 7.92 -2.56
C VAL A 148 -15.11 8.46 -3.20
N ARG A 149 -13.94 8.06 -2.68
CA ARG A 149 -12.66 8.41 -3.30
C ARG A 149 -12.08 7.20 -4.01
N ARG A 150 -12.17 7.23 -5.34
CA ARG A 150 -11.51 6.33 -6.30
C ARG A 150 -10.56 7.18 -7.12
N ASN A 151 -9.31 6.78 -7.29
CA ASN A 151 -8.37 7.56 -8.10
C ASN A 151 -8.45 7.07 -9.55
N GLU A 152 -8.96 7.90 -10.45
CA GLU A 152 -9.37 7.54 -11.83
C GLU A 152 -8.22 7.43 -12.84
N LYS A 153 -6.94 7.52 -12.44
CA LYS A 153 -5.84 7.60 -13.42
C LYS A 153 -5.21 6.23 -13.71
N LEU A 154 -5.54 5.72 -14.90
CA LEU A 154 -4.67 4.77 -15.62
C LEU A 154 -3.34 5.48 -15.96
N PRO A 155 -2.19 4.82 -15.77
CA PRO A 155 -0.88 5.41 -16.03
C PRO A 155 -0.60 5.56 -17.52
N ALA A 156 0.12 6.62 -17.89
CA ALA A 156 0.79 6.75 -19.18
C ALA A 156 2.30 6.46 -18.99
N CYS A 157 2.94 5.83 -19.98
CA CYS A 157 4.38 5.56 -19.97
C CYS A 157 5.16 6.88 -19.96
N SER A 158 6.20 7.00 -19.12
CA SER A 158 7.07 8.18 -19.05
C SER A 158 8.45 7.88 -19.66
N PHE A 159 9.21 8.93 -20.00
CA PHE A 159 10.57 8.82 -20.53
C PHE A 159 11.51 7.97 -19.63
N PHE A 160 11.34 8.02 -18.31
CA PHE A 160 12.15 7.22 -17.38
C PHE A 160 11.79 5.73 -17.42
N CYS A 161 10.53 5.40 -17.75
CA CYS A 161 10.10 4.03 -17.99
C CYS A 161 10.85 3.41 -19.18
N GLU A 162 10.93 4.13 -20.30
CA GLU A 162 11.60 3.66 -21.53
C GLU A 162 13.10 3.38 -21.29
N MET A 163 13.77 4.24 -20.52
CA MET A 163 15.18 4.06 -20.18
C MET A 163 15.41 2.86 -19.25
N ALA A 164 14.53 2.64 -18.26
CA ALA A 164 14.63 1.47 -17.40
C ALA A 164 14.29 0.16 -18.13
N GLU A 165 13.37 0.18 -19.09
CA GLU A 165 13.13 -0.98 -19.98
C GLU A 165 14.38 -1.29 -20.82
N ALA A 166 15.02 -0.27 -21.40
CA ALA A 166 16.25 -0.45 -22.15
C ALA A 166 17.37 -1.08 -21.29
N ASP A 167 17.52 -0.66 -20.03
CA ASP A 167 18.48 -1.24 -19.10
C ASP A 167 18.15 -2.70 -18.74
N LEU A 168 16.87 -3.05 -18.52
CA LEU A 168 16.43 -4.42 -18.26
C LEU A 168 16.65 -5.35 -19.46
N VAL A 169 16.41 -4.84 -20.66
CA VAL A 169 16.69 -5.55 -21.92
C VAL A 169 18.20 -5.73 -22.09
N ALA A 170 19.01 -4.69 -21.86
CA ALA A 170 20.47 -4.75 -21.98
C ALA A 170 21.14 -5.65 -20.93
N SER A 171 20.55 -5.79 -19.74
CA SER A 171 21.05 -6.64 -18.65
C SER A 171 20.53 -8.08 -18.69
N SER A 172 19.65 -8.43 -19.64
CA SER A 172 19.22 -9.80 -19.90
C SER A 172 20.25 -10.50 -20.79
N PRO A 173 21.01 -11.50 -20.32
CA PRO A 173 21.89 -12.29 -21.20
C PRO A 173 21.01 -12.99 -22.24
N GLY A 174 21.37 -12.80 -23.51
CA GLY A 174 20.51 -13.03 -24.67
C GLY A 174 19.67 -14.31 -24.62
N ARG A 175 18.34 -14.14 -24.68
CA ARG A 175 17.48 -15.14 -25.32
C ARG A 175 17.69 -14.98 -26.83
N ASN A 176 18.70 -15.67 -27.35
CA ASN A 176 18.76 -16.00 -28.76
C ASN A 176 17.54 -16.88 -29.09
N HIS A 177 16.50 -16.29 -29.66
CA HIS A 177 15.51 -17.06 -30.40
C HIS A 177 16.05 -17.25 -31.81
N SER A 178 16.57 -18.46 -32.03
CA SER A 178 16.73 -19.07 -33.36
C SER A 178 15.38 -19.54 -33.86
#